data_AF-A0A661GL56-F1
#
_entry.id   AF-A0A661GL56-F1
#
_cell.length_a   1.000
_cell.length_b   1.000
_cell.length_c   1.000
_cell.angle_alpha   90.00
_cell.angle_beta   90.00
_cell.angle_gamma   90.00
#
_symmetry.space_group_name_H-M   'P 1'
#
loop_
_entity.id
_entity.type
_entity.pdbx_description
1 polymer ?
#
loop_
_entity_poly.entity_id
_entity_poly.type
_entity_poly.pdbx_seq_one_letter_code
_entity_poly.pdbx_strand_id
1 'polypeptide(L)'
;MNLRYSIGFCLLLVGCDGDGIKNEDPDERMTREAMCVVASERFQLYDQAERHRTHGIEAGRVRFNRDGKPNDFTEQIHKARPMMNNFSKDYNANFLNKLCDRTITVGEFERA
;
A
#
# COMPACT_ATOMS: atom_id res chain seq x y z
N MET A 1 9.12 43.77 -26.66
CA MET A 1 8.03 42.77 -26.58
C MET A 1 8.50 41.50 -27.26
N ASN A 2 8.64 40.39 -26.53
CA ASN A 2 8.37 39.04 -27.01
C ASN A 2 8.50 38.08 -25.82
N LEU A 3 7.34 37.77 -25.29
CA LEU A 3 7.06 37.01 -24.08
C LEU A 3 7.08 35.53 -24.47
N ARG A 4 8.17 34.82 -24.17
CA ARG A 4 8.24 33.36 -24.32
C ARG A 4 8.01 32.72 -22.95
N TYR A 5 6.74 32.43 -22.67
CA TYR A 5 6.34 31.57 -21.56
C TYR A 5 6.78 30.14 -21.86
N SER A 6 7.97 29.76 -21.40
CA SER A 6 8.33 28.35 -21.24
C SER A 6 7.75 27.89 -19.90
N ILE A 7 6.50 27.44 -19.92
CA ILE A 7 5.90 26.68 -18.82
C ILE A 7 6.62 25.34 -18.79
N GLY A 8 7.73 25.28 -18.03
CA GLY A 8 8.39 24.04 -17.67
C GLY A 8 7.47 23.28 -16.73
N PHE A 9 6.73 22.33 -17.30
CA PHE A 9 5.93 21.37 -16.56
C PHE A 9 6.90 20.47 -15.79
N CYS A 10 7.28 20.89 -14.58
CA CYS A 10 7.94 20.03 -13.61
C CYS A 10 6.93 18.94 -13.22
N LEU A 11 7.00 17.82 -13.93
CA LEU A 11 6.52 16.53 -13.44
C LEU A 11 7.27 16.25 -12.14
N LEU A 12 6.69 16.69 -11.03
CA LEU A 12 6.97 16.13 -9.71
C LEU A 12 6.55 14.66 -9.80
N LEU A 13 7.47 13.82 -10.27
CA LEU A 13 7.51 12.41 -9.93
C LEU A 13 7.72 12.38 -8.42
N VAL A 14 6.61 12.51 -7.68
CA VAL A 14 6.56 12.16 -6.26
C VAL A 14 6.71 10.64 -6.25
N GLY A 15 7.94 10.17 -6.42
CA GLY A 15 8.31 8.82 -6.08
C GLY A 15 8.01 8.66 -4.61
N CYS A 16 6.85 8.06 -4.30
CA CYS A 16 6.58 7.54 -2.97
C CYS A 16 7.48 6.31 -2.75
N ASP A 17 8.79 6.53 -2.62
CA ASP A 17 9.74 5.57 -2.06
C ASP A 17 9.66 5.63 -0.53
N GLY A 18 8.44 5.46 0.00
CA GLY A 18 8.16 5.41 1.44
C GLY A 18 7.98 3.99 1.98
N ASP A 19 8.01 2.97 1.12
CA ASP A 19 8.01 1.59 1.58
C ASP A 19 9.46 1.26 1.99
N GLY A 20 9.81 1.47 3.26
CA GLY A 20 11.14 1.19 3.83
C GLY A 20 11.59 -0.28 3.77
N ILE A 21 10.91 -1.11 2.98
CA ILE A 21 11.08 -2.54 2.83
C ILE A 21 11.22 -2.88 1.34
N LYS A 22 12.47 -3.03 0.90
CA LYS A 22 12.82 -3.61 -0.40
C LYS A 22 12.63 -5.13 -0.34
N ASN A 23 11.38 -5.60 -0.34
CA ASN A 23 11.12 -7.02 -0.58
C ASN A 23 11.33 -7.29 -2.07
N GLU A 24 12.40 -8.02 -2.40
CA GLU A 24 12.68 -8.44 -3.77
C GLU A 24 11.73 -9.54 -4.24
N ASP A 25 11.16 -10.33 -3.31
CA ASP A 25 10.21 -11.39 -3.66
C ASP A 25 8.78 -10.85 -3.86
N PRO A 26 8.17 -11.10 -5.05
CA PRO A 26 6.81 -10.70 -5.34
C PRO A 26 5.73 -11.29 -4.42
N ASP A 27 5.89 -12.53 -3.93
CA ASP A 27 4.91 -13.17 -3.06
C ASP A 27 4.90 -12.52 -1.66
N GLU A 28 6.09 -12.23 -1.12
CA GLU A 28 6.24 -11.50 0.13
C GLU A 28 5.67 -10.07 0.02
N ARG A 29 5.96 -9.38 -1.09
CA ARG A 29 5.42 -8.05 -1.36
C ARG A 29 3.90 -8.10 -1.41
N MET A 30 3.30 -9.02 -2.17
CA MET A 30 1.84 -9.18 -2.23
C MET A 30 1.23 -9.41 -0.84
N THR A 31 1.82 -10.29 -0.03
CA THR A 31 1.32 -10.58 1.31
C THR A 31 1.31 -9.33 2.18
N ARG A 32 2.41 -8.58 2.16
CA ARG A 32 2.54 -7.32 2.89
C ARG A 32 1.52 -6.27 2.40
N GLU A 33 1.42 -6.05 1.10
CA GLU A 33 0.47 -5.07 0.54
C GLU A 33 -0.97 -5.44 0.92
N ALA A 34 -1.34 -6.73 0.89
CA ALA A 34 -2.67 -7.18 1.28
C ALA A 34 -2.99 -6.88 2.75
N MET A 35 -2.01 -7.07 3.64
CA MET A 35 -2.14 -6.67 5.05
C MET A 35 -2.24 -5.14 5.21
N CYS A 36 -1.47 -4.38 4.43
CA CYS A 36 -1.49 -2.91 4.47
C CYS A 36 -2.82 -2.33 3.96
N VAL A 37 -3.44 -2.96 2.94
CA VAL A 37 -4.79 -2.62 2.49
C VAL A 37 -5.78 -2.77 3.65
N VAL A 38 -5.82 -3.96 4.29
CA VAL A 38 -6.78 -4.22 5.37
C VAL A 38 -6.55 -3.29 6.56
N ALA A 39 -5.29 -3.08 6.96
CA ALA A 39 -4.96 -2.16 8.05
C ALA A 39 -5.41 -0.73 7.71
N SER A 40 -5.16 -0.26 6.48
CA SER A 40 -5.56 1.09 6.03
C SER A 40 -7.08 1.27 6.01
N GLU A 41 -7.82 0.28 5.49
CA GLU A 41 -9.29 0.29 5.47
C GLU A 41 -9.87 0.36 6.89
N ARG A 42 -9.25 -0.32 7.85
CA ARG A 42 -9.69 -0.30 9.26
C ARG A 42 -9.65 1.11 9.85
N PHE A 43 -8.68 1.93 9.47
CA PHE A 43 -8.58 3.34 9.86
C PHE A 43 -9.26 4.30 8.87
N GLN A 44 -10.05 3.78 7.92
CA GLN A 44 -10.73 4.57 6.87
C GLN A 44 -9.77 5.37 5.99
N LEU A 45 -8.52 4.91 5.84
CA LEU A 45 -7.48 5.50 5.00
C LEU A 45 -7.59 4.97 3.56
N TYR A 46 -8.72 5.23 2.89
CA TYR A 46 -9.03 4.62 1.61
C TYR A 46 -8.04 4.98 0.49
N ASP A 47 -7.50 6.19 0.48
CA ASP A 47 -6.46 6.58 -0.49
C ASP A 47 -5.17 5.76 -0.30
N GLN A 48 -4.82 5.42 0.94
CA GLN A 48 -3.67 4.56 1.24
C GLN A 48 -3.97 3.10 0.90
N ALA A 49 -5.19 2.63 1.20
CA ALA A 49 -5.63 1.29 0.81
C ALA A 49 -5.54 1.11 -0.72
N GLU A 50 -5.93 2.12 -1.51
CA GLU A 50 -5.87 2.03 -2.97
C GLU A 50 -4.43 2.02 -3.51
N ARG A 51 -3.52 2.77 -2.87
CA ARG A 51 -2.08 2.72 -3.20
C ARG A 51 -1.51 1.32 -2.97
N HIS A 52 -1.76 0.74 -1.79
CA HIS A 52 -1.32 -0.63 -1.48
C HIS A 52 -1.94 -1.66 -2.42
N ARG A 53 -3.21 -1.48 -2.80
CA ARG A 53 -3.86 -2.32 -3.82
C ARG A 53 -3.12 -2.29 -5.16
N THR A 54 -2.75 -1.09 -5.61
CA THR A 54 -1.97 -0.90 -6.84
C THR A 54 -0.61 -1.58 -6.76
N HIS A 55 0.12 -1.40 -5.64
CA HIS A 55 1.40 -2.05 -5.42
C HIS A 55 1.29 -3.59 -5.42
N GLY A 56 0.23 -4.13 -4.82
CA GLY A 56 -0.01 -5.57 -4.76
C GLY A 56 -0.35 -6.20 -6.11
N ILE A 57 -1.14 -5.50 -6.93
CA ILE A 57 -1.44 -5.91 -8.31
C ILE A 57 -0.15 -5.92 -9.15
N GLU A 58 0.68 -4.89 -9.02
CA GLU A 58 1.96 -4.82 -9.72
C GLU A 58 2.91 -5.95 -9.30
N ALA A 59 2.99 -6.26 -8.01
CA ALA A 59 3.75 -7.41 -7.53
C ALA A 59 3.21 -8.74 -8.10
N GLY A 60 1.88 -8.89 -8.18
CA GLY A 60 1.24 -10.03 -8.85
C GLY A 60 1.61 -10.15 -10.33
N ARG A 61 1.71 -9.03 -11.04
CA ARG A 61 2.17 -8.99 -12.44
C ARG A 61 3.62 -9.44 -12.58
N VAL A 62 4.51 -8.99 -11.68
CA VAL A 62 5.92 -9.43 -11.66
C VAL A 62 6.02 -10.93 -11.39
N ARG A 63 5.28 -11.45 -10.42
CA ARG A 63 5.20 -12.89 -10.13
C ARG A 63 4.74 -13.69 -11.35
N PHE A 64 3.64 -13.28 -11.99
CA PHE A 64 3.11 -13.95 -13.17
C PHE A 64 4.14 -14.01 -14.30
N ASN A 65 4.88 -12.92 -14.55
CA ASN A 65 5.94 -12.92 -15.56
C ASN A 65 7.11 -13.87 -15.20
N ARG A 66 7.35 -14.12 -13.91
CA ARG A 66 8.40 -15.01 -13.42
C ARG A 66 8.03 -16.49 -13.55
N ASP A 67 6.81 -16.87 -13.16
CA ASP A 67 6.45 -18.30 -13.01
C ASP A 67 5.16 -18.74 -13.74
N GLY A 68 4.50 -17.81 -14.46
CA GLY A 68 3.27 -18.08 -15.21
C GLY A 68 2.04 -18.33 -14.33
N LYS A 69 2.13 -18.19 -13.00
CA LYS A 69 1.02 -18.49 -12.10
C LYS A 69 0.08 -17.29 -11.99
N PRO A 70 -1.19 -17.42 -12.36
CA PRO A 70 -2.16 -16.36 -12.12
C PRO A 70 -2.26 -16.10 -10.61
N ASN A 71 -2.46 -14.83 -10.27
CA ASN A 71 -2.71 -14.41 -8.90
C ASN A 71 -3.78 -13.33 -8.90
N ASP A 72 -4.88 -13.58 -8.20
CA ASP A 72 -5.85 -12.55 -7.89
C ASP A 72 -5.45 -11.89 -6.56
N PHE A 73 -4.96 -10.66 -6.65
CA PHE A 73 -4.59 -9.90 -5.46
C PHE A 73 -5.79 -9.67 -4.50
N THR A 74 -7.01 -9.63 -5.03
CA THR A 74 -8.24 -9.53 -4.22
C THR A 74 -8.39 -10.73 -3.28
N GLU A 75 -8.03 -11.93 -3.75
CA GLU A 75 -8.05 -13.13 -2.93
C GLU A 75 -7.06 -13.04 -1.75
N GLN A 76 -5.90 -12.40 -1.96
CA GLN A 76 -4.92 -12.18 -0.88
C GLN A 76 -5.46 -11.22 0.18
N ILE A 77 -6.14 -10.15 -0.23
CA ILE A 77 -6.82 -9.24 0.71
C ILE A 77 -7.87 -10.01 1.52
N HIS A 78 -8.67 -10.86 0.88
CA HIS A 78 -9.67 -11.69 1.57
C HIS A 78 -9.04 -12.66 2.57
N LYS A 79 -7.87 -13.25 2.25
CA LYS A 79 -7.13 -14.13 3.17
C LYS A 79 -6.52 -13.37 4.34
N ALA A 80 -6.00 -12.16 4.12
CA ALA A 80 -5.41 -11.34 5.17
C ALA A 80 -6.46 -10.79 6.15
N ARG A 81 -7.68 -10.52 5.65
CA ARG A 81 -8.70 -9.79 6.41
C ARG A 81 -9.10 -10.42 7.75
N PRO A 82 -9.38 -11.73 7.86
CA PRO A 82 -9.72 -12.35 9.15
C PRO A 82 -8.58 -12.21 10.18
N MET A 83 -7.33 -12.41 9.75
CA MET A 83 -6.16 -12.30 10.61
C MET A 83 -6.00 -10.87 11.14
N MET A 84 -5.99 -9.88 10.24
CA MET A 84 -5.80 -8.48 10.60
C MET A 84 -6.94 -7.94 11.46
N ASN A 85 -8.18 -8.43 11.24
CA ASN A 85 -9.33 -8.07 12.06
C ASN A 85 -9.29 -8.66 13.48
N ASN A 86 -8.60 -9.79 13.67
CA ASN A 86 -8.37 -10.39 14.99
C ASN A 86 -7.26 -9.69 15.77
N PHE A 87 -6.38 -8.93 15.10
CA PHE A 87 -5.37 -8.11 15.78
C PHE A 87 -5.97 -6.81 16.35
N SER A 88 -5.31 -6.29 17.39
CA SER A 88 -5.74 -5.05 18.04
C SER A 88 -5.63 -3.85 17.09
N LYS A 89 -6.36 -2.78 17.40
CA LYS A 89 -6.20 -1.49 16.70
C LYS A 89 -4.76 -0.99 16.83
N ASP A 90 -4.16 -1.09 18.02
CA ASP A 90 -2.76 -0.72 18.25
C ASP A 90 -1.79 -1.48 17.36
N TYR A 91 -2.00 -2.79 17.20
CA TYR A 91 -1.18 -3.60 16.31
C TYR A 91 -1.27 -3.09 14.87
N ASN A 92 -2.48 -2.87 14.36
CA ASN A 92 -2.69 -2.38 13.00
C ASN A 92 -2.08 -0.97 12.79
N ALA A 93 -2.20 -0.07 13.78
CA ALA A 93 -1.60 1.25 13.71
C ALA A 93 -0.06 1.19 13.73
N ASN A 94 0.52 0.36 14.60
CA ASN A 94 1.96 0.14 14.67
C ASN A 94 2.51 -0.49 13.38
N PHE A 95 1.75 -1.43 12.80
CA PHE A 95 2.08 -2.08 11.54
C PHE A 95 2.16 -1.05 10.39
N LEU A 96 1.16 -0.17 10.25
CA LEU A 96 1.18 0.89 9.25
C LEU A 96 2.30 1.91 9.48
N ASN A 97 2.58 2.25 10.74
CA ASN A 97 3.69 3.15 11.05
C ASN A 97 5.04 2.54 10.63
N LYS A 98 5.28 1.27 10.96
CA LYS A 98 6.58 0.62 10.68
C LYS A 98 6.80 0.29 9.21
N LEU A 99 5.77 -0.17 8.52
CA LEU A 99 5.93 -0.71 7.16
C LEU A 99 5.58 0.29 6.06
N CYS A 100 4.75 1.28 6.37
CA CYS A 100 4.25 2.26 5.40
C CYS A 100 4.61 3.70 5.77
N ASP A 101 5.43 3.92 6.81
CA ASP A 101 5.74 5.23 7.40
C ASP A 101 4.48 6.07 7.70
N ARG A 102 3.37 5.38 8.02
CA ARG A 102 2.05 6.01 8.20
C ARG A 102 1.69 6.07 9.68
N THR A 103 1.89 7.25 10.28
CA THR A 103 1.51 7.49 11.69
C THR A 103 0.02 7.81 11.83
N ILE A 104 -0.76 6.88 12.37
CA ILE A 104 -2.19 7.07 12.63
C ILE A 104 -2.42 8.18 13.66
N THR A 105 -3.27 9.15 13.33
CA THR A 105 -3.67 10.21 14.26
C THR A 105 -4.67 9.70 15.29
N VAL A 106 -4.80 10.39 16.43
CA VAL A 106 -5.77 10.04 17.48
C VAL A 106 -7.19 9.95 16.91
N GLY A 107 -7.61 10.93 16.10
CA GLY A 107 -8.94 10.93 15.50
C GLY A 107 -9.18 9.79 14.50
N GLU A 108 -8.15 9.33 13.78
CA GLU A 108 -8.25 8.15 12.92
C GLU A 108 -8.34 6.86 13.75
N PHE A 109 -7.59 6.79 14.86
CA PHE A 109 -7.58 5.66 15.76
C PHE A 109 -8.93 5.45 16.47
N GLU A 110 -9.55 6.54 16.93
CA GLU A 110 -10.86 6.52 17.61
C GLU A 110 -12.00 6.07 16.69
N ARG A 111 -11.91 6.36 15.38
CA ARG A 111 -12.94 6.01 14.38
C ARG A 111 -12.84 4.58 13.82
N ALA A 112 -11.77 3.86 14.13
CA ALA A 112 -11.46 2.54 13.58
C ALA A 112 -12.25 1.38 14.23
#